data_AF-A0A7J7MJ32-F1
#
_entry.id   AF-A0A7J7MJ32-F1
#
_cell.length_a   1.000
_cell.length_b   1.000
_cell.length_c   1.000
_cell.angle_alpha   90.00
_cell.angle_beta   90.00
_cell.angle_gamma   90.00
#
_symmetry.space_group_name_H-M   'P 1'
#
loop_
_entity.id
_entity.type
_entity.pdbx_description
1 polymer ?
#
loop_
_entity_poly.entity_id
_entity_poly.type
_entity_poly.pdbx_seq_one_letter_code
_entity_poly.pdbx_strand_id
1 'polypeptide(L)'
;GQAIEEGSVDLSTFLGSLGREMVPITVDDWRGFDKKKLNRIWEIIKQKFVLDEHNKKYCLQSLGKLWRSYKSRLRAKIDSCKSQEELETAKPKHIDSTHWKTFAKRKSSINFTVSI
;
A
#
# COMPACT_ATOMS: atom_id res chain seq x y z
N GLY A 1 2.30 28.85 -8.58
CA GLY A 1 1.55 27.58 -8.58
C GLY A 1 1.41 27.14 -10.02
N GLN A 2 1.88 25.95 -10.38
CA GLN A 2 1.73 25.46 -11.76
C GLN A 2 0.37 24.79 -11.95
N ALA A 3 -0.18 25.00 -13.15
CA ALA A 3 -1.51 24.60 -13.57
C ALA A 3 -1.74 23.10 -13.41
N ILE A 4 -2.88 22.76 -12.79
CA ILE A 4 -3.42 21.41 -12.76
C ILE A 4 -4.15 21.24 -14.09
N GLU A 5 -3.46 20.66 -15.08
CA GLU A 5 -4.13 20.17 -16.28
C GLU A 5 -5.14 19.09 -15.86
N GLU A 6 -6.38 19.20 -16.33
CA GLU A 6 -7.45 18.23 -16.14
C GLU A 6 -7.01 16.85 -16.67
N GLY A 7 -6.42 16.02 -15.81
CA GLY A 7 -5.83 14.72 -16.16
C GLY A 7 -4.42 14.49 -15.60
N SER A 8 -3.76 15.52 -15.06
CA SER A 8 -2.49 15.35 -14.37
C SER A 8 -2.67 14.66 -13.02
N VAL A 9 -2.10 13.46 -12.86
CA VAL A 9 -2.08 12.75 -11.58
C VAL A 9 -1.09 13.46 -10.66
N ASP A 10 -1.56 13.97 -9.53
CA ASP A 10 -0.68 14.58 -8.54
C ASP A 10 0.35 13.58 -8.01
N LEU A 11 1.53 14.07 -7.63
CA LEU A 11 2.63 13.24 -7.13
C LEU A 11 2.20 12.35 -5.96
N SER A 12 1.40 12.84 -5.03
CA SER A 12 0.98 12.08 -3.85
C SER A 12 0.04 10.93 -4.22
N THR A 13 -0.91 11.17 -5.14
CA THR A 13 -1.80 10.13 -5.66
C THR A 13 -1.01 9.06 -6.41
N PHE A 14 -0.04 9.46 -7.22
CA PHE A 14 0.84 8.51 -7.92
C PHE A 14 1.68 7.67 -6.96
N LEU A 15 2.36 8.31 -5.98
CA LEU A 15 3.12 7.60 -4.95
C LEU A 15 2.22 6.64 -4.16
N GLY A 16 0.98 7.04 -3.89
CA GLY A 16 -0.02 6.20 -3.23
C GLY A 16 -0.39 4.96 -4.03
N SER A 17 -0.58 5.08 -5.35
CA SER A 17 -0.84 3.92 -6.23
C SER A 17 0.37 2.99 -6.29
N LEU A 18 1.56 3.56 -6.52
CA LEU A 18 2.80 2.82 -6.64
C LEU A 18 3.10 2.03 -5.36
N GLY A 19 2.85 2.63 -4.19
CA GLY A 19 2.97 1.94 -2.91
C GLY A 19 2.00 0.76 -2.76
N ARG A 20 0.77 0.84 -3.27
CA ARG A 20 -0.22 -0.26 -3.18
C ARG A 20 0.10 -1.40 -4.13
N GLU A 21 0.61 -1.09 -5.32
CA GLU A 21 0.91 -2.06 -6.37
C GLU A 21 2.25 -2.76 -6.16
N MET A 22 3.30 -2.00 -5.84
CA MET A 22 4.68 -2.51 -5.83
C MET A 22 5.14 -3.02 -4.46
N VAL A 23 4.42 -2.67 -3.38
CA VAL A 23 4.81 -3.00 -2.00
C VAL A 23 3.76 -3.93 -1.38
N PRO A 24 4.07 -5.24 -1.27
CA PRO A 24 3.11 -6.20 -0.74
C PRO A 24 2.64 -5.83 0.67
N ILE A 25 1.34 -5.97 0.92
CA ILE A 25 0.74 -5.73 2.25
C ILE A 25 1.27 -6.68 3.33
N THR A 26 1.89 -7.79 2.92
CA THR A 26 2.53 -8.80 3.77
C THR A 26 3.89 -8.35 4.33
N VAL A 27 4.48 -7.28 3.79
CA VAL A 27 5.70 -6.68 4.34
C VAL A 27 5.35 -6.03 5.69
N ASP A 28 6.07 -6.41 6.74
CA ASP A 28 5.82 -5.89 8.09
C ASP A 28 6.43 -4.50 8.29
N ASP A 29 7.72 -4.32 7.93
CA ASP A 29 8.46 -3.06 8.07
C ASP A 29 8.94 -2.52 6.71
N TRP A 30 8.59 -1.26 6.45
CA TRP A 30 9.07 -0.49 5.29
C TRP A 30 10.60 -0.46 5.18
N ARG A 31 11.30 -0.44 6.31
CA ARG A 31 12.77 -0.41 6.37
C ARG A 31 13.43 -1.71 5.91
N GLY A 32 12.68 -2.83 5.98
CA GLY A 32 13.12 -4.13 5.48
C GLY A 32 12.83 -4.34 4.00
N PHE A 33 12.19 -3.38 3.33
CA PHE A 33 11.89 -3.50 1.90
C PHE A 33 13.17 -3.38 1.06
N ASP A 34 13.31 -4.29 0.10
CA ASP A 34 14.52 -4.43 -0.71
C ASP A 34 14.92 -3.10 -1.38
N LYS A 35 16.17 -2.66 -1.12
CA LYS A 35 16.76 -1.44 -1.69
C LYS A 35 16.74 -1.46 -3.22
N LYS A 36 16.91 -2.64 -3.86
CA LYS A 36 16.81 -2.76 -5.32
C LYS A 36 15.41 -2.42 -5.82
N LYS A 37 14.37 -2.89 -5.13
CA LYS A 37 12.97 -2.55 -5.44
C LYS A 37 12.67 -1.07 -5.18
N LEU A 38 13.19 -0.49 -4.09
CA LEU A 38 13.08 0.95 -3.84
C LEU A 38 13.74 1.79 -4.95
N ASN A 39 14.90 1.37 -5.45
CA ASN A 39 15.53 2.03 -6.59
C ASN A 39 14.67 1.90 -7.85
N ARG A 40 14.07 0.73 -8.11
CA ARG A 40 13.15 0.57 -9.25
C ARG A 40 11.93 1.48 -9.15
N ILE A 41 11.34 1.59 -7.96
CA ILE A 41 10.24 2.52 -7.66
C ILE A 41 10.70 3.97 -7.94
N TRP A 42 11.91 4.34 -7.53
CA TRP A 42 12.47 5.67 -7.81
C TRP A 42 12.61 5.95 -9.31
N GLU A 43 13.12 5.00 -10.09
CA GLU A 43 13.23 5.18 -11.55
C GLU A 43 11.85 5.39 -12.20
N ILE A 44 10.82 4.68 -11.75
CA ILE A 44 9.44 4.87 -12.24
C ILE A 44 8.92 6.28 -11.90
N ILE A 45 9.23 6.80 -10.70
CA ILE A 45 8.84 8.15 -10.30
C ILE A 45 9.51 9.20 -11.20
N LYS A 46 10.82 9.06 -11.47
CA LYS A 46 11.56 9.96 -12.37
C LYS A 46 11.09 9.92 -13.82
N GLN A 47 10.58 8.78 -14.28
CA GLN A 47 10.00 8.68 -15.63
C GLN A 47 8.71 9.48 -15.77
N LYS A 48 7.95 9.65 -14.68
CA LYS A 48 6.66 10.37 -14.70
C LYS A 48 6.78 11.84 -14.29
N PHE A 49 7.76 12.17 -13.46
CA PHE A 49 7.95 13.52 -12.92
C PHE A 49 9.39 13.98 -13.13
N VAL A 50 9.58 15.23 -13.52
CA VAL A 50 10.89 15.87 -13.62
C VAL A 50 11.37 16.18 -12.21
N LEU A 51 12.18 15.28 -11.62
CA LEU A 51 12.66 15.38 -10.25
C LEU A 51 14.15 15.07 -10.16
N ASP A 52 14.87 15.89 -9.40
CA ASP A 52 16.28 15.64 -9.09
C ASP A 52 16.47 14.55 -8.03
N GLU A 53 17.67 13.98 -7.95
CA GLU A 53 18.04 12.96 -6.96
C GLU A 53 17.87 13.44 -5.50
N HIS A 54 17.93 14.75 -5.23
CA HIS A 54 17.63 15.34 -3.92
C HIS A 54 16.20 15.02 -3.45
N ASN A 55 15.26 14.85 -4.38
CA ASN A 55 13.86 14.52 -4.07
C ASN A 55 13.65 13.04 -3.74
N LYS A 56 14.60 12.16 -4.09
CA LYS A 56 14.48 10.71 -3.90
C LYS A 56 14.08 10.34 -2.48
N LYS A 57 14.79 10.91 -1.50
CA LYS A 57 14.53 10.65 -0.08
C LYS A 57 13.12 11.04 0.31
N TYR A 58 12.68 12.23 -0.09
CA TYR A 58 11.34 12.73 0.18
C TYR A 58 10.27 11.83 -0.46
N CYS A 59 10.39 11.51 -1.75
CA CYS A 59 9.43 10.69 -2.47
C CYS A 59 9.29 9.29 -1.86
N LEU A 60 10.42 8.62 -1.56
CA LEU A 60 10.39 7.28 -0.95
C LEU A 60 9.84 7.30 0.49
N GLN A 61 10.11 8.36 1.27
CA GLN A 61 9.51 8.53 2.59
C GLN A 61 8.00 8.78 2.51
N SER A 62 7.55 9.64 1.59
CA SER A 62 6.14 9.94 1.37
C SER A 62 5.38 8.70 0.91
N LEU A 63 5.93 7.93 -0.03
CA LEU A 63 5.38 6.65 -0.46
C LEU A 63 5.27 5.66 0.72
N GLY A 64 6.33 5.52 1.53
CA GLY A 64 6.30 4.67 2.72
C GLY A 64 5.27 5.11 3.77
N LYS A 65 5.01 6.42 3.92
CA LYS A 65 3.92 6.94 4.76
C LYS A 65 2.56 6.57 4.18
N LEU A 66 2.32 6.82 2.90
CA LEU A 66 1.07 6.50 2.21
C LEU A 66 0.75 5.00 2.26
N TRP A 67 1.75 4.15 2.07
CA TRP A 67 1.62 2.70 2.19
C TRP A 67 1.26 2.25 3.62
N ARG A 68 1.90 2.82 4.66
CA ARG A 68 1.53 2.54 6.06
C ARG A 68 0.12 2.99 6.38
N SER A 69 -0.29 4.18 5.93
CA SER A 69 -1.67 4.66 6.09
C SER A 69 -2.67 3.75 5.39
N TYR A 70 -2.34 3.24 4.20
CA TYR A 70 -3.15 2.25 3.51
C TYR A 70 -3.32 0.96 4.31
N LYS A 71 -2.23 0.37 4.83
CA LYS A 71 -2.30 -0.79 5.73
C LYS A 71 -3.14 -0.53 6.97
N SER A 72 -3.04 0.66 7.56
CA SER A 72 -3.85 1.04 8.72
C SER A 72 -5.34 1.06 8.40
N ARG A 73 -5.72 1.57 7.23
CA ARG A 73 -7.13 1.56 6.76
C ARG A 73 -7.63 0.15 6.51
N LEU A 74 -6.80 -0.71 5.91
CA LEU A 74 -7.15 -2.13 5.73
C LEU A 74 -7.37 -2.83 7.08
N ARG A 75 -6.49 -2.56 8.06
CA ARG A 75 -6.65 -3.10 9.41
C ARG A 75 -7.96 -2.64 10.05
N ALA A 76 -8.25 -1.34 10.03
CA ALA A 76 -9.51 -0.82 10.57
C ALA A 76 -10.74 -1.45 9.89
N LYS A 77 -10.66 -1.70 8.58
CA LYS A 77 -11.71 -2.41 7.83
C LYS A 77 -11.86 -3.85 8.32
N ILE A 78 -10.76 -4.58 8.50
CA ILE A 78 -10.76 -5.94 9.04
C ILE A 78 -11.35 -5.96 10.45
N ASP A 79 -10.94 -5.04 11.32
CA ASP A 79 -11.42 -4.92 12.70
C ASP A 79 -12.92 -4.58 12.76
N SER A 80 -13.47 -3.96 11.70
CA SER A 80 -14.90 -3.68 11.58
C SER A 80 -15.74 -4.85 11.05
N CYS A 81 -15.10 -5.86 10.43
CA CYS A 81 -15.80 -7.04 9.92
C CYS A 81 -16.22 -7.96 11.07
N LYS A 82 -17.48 -8.39 11.06
CA LYS A 82 -18.08 -9.26 12.07
C LYS A 82 -18.17 -10.72 11.63
N SER A 83 -17.96 -10.99 10.34
CA SER A 83 -18.01 -12.32 9.76
C SER A 83 -16.91 -12.55 8.73
N GLN A 84 -16.68 -13.84 8.41
CA GLN A 84 -15.75 -14.25 7.35
C GLN A 84 -16.22 -13.78 5.96
N GLU A 85 -17.53 -13.77 5.71
CA GLU A 85 -18.12 -13.29 4.45
C GLU A 85 -17.88 -11.78 4.25
N GLU A 86 -18.04 -10.98 5.31
CA GLU A 86 -17.71 -9.56 5.27
C GLU A 86 -16.22 -9.34 4.99
N LEU A 87 -15.34 -10.16 5.57
CA LEU A 87 -13.90 -10.09 5.35
C LEU A 87 -13.51 -10.44 3.92
N GLU A 88 -14.17 -11.42 3.31
CA GLU A 88 -13.95 -11.80 1.90
C GLU A 88 -14.44 -10.71 0.95
N THR A 89 -15.60 -10.11 1.23
CA THR A 89 -16.14 -8.97 0.49
C THR A 89 -15.30 -7.69 0.69
N ALA A 90 -14.66 -7.54 1.85
CA ALA A 90 -13.81 -6.41 2.17
C ALA A 90 -12.49 -6.38 1.39
N LYS A 91 -12.10 -7.48 0.74
CA LYS A 91 -10.84 -7.63 0.01
C LYS A 91 -10.69 -6.58 -1.10
N PRO A 92 -9.59 -5.82 -1.12
CA PRO A 92 -9.28 -4.94 -2.25
C PRO A 92 -9.06 -5.74 -3.55
N LYS A 93 -9.64 -5.28 -4.66
CA LYS A 93 -9.59 -5.97 -5.97
C LYS A 93 -8.16 -6.28 -6.46
N HIS A 94 -7.20 -5.40 -6.18
CA HIS A 94 -5.81 -5.52 -6.62
C HIS A 94 -4.94 -6.38 -5.70
N ILE A 95 -5.51 -6.95 -4.63
CA ILE A 95 -4.78 -7.79 -3.68
C ILE A 95 -5.16 -9.25 -3.90
N ASP A 96 -4.13 -10.08 -4.06
CA ASP A 96 -4.28 -11.52 -4.14
C ASP A 96 -4.97 -12.08 -2.89
N SER A 97 -5.83 -13.07 -3.08
CA SER A 97 -6.64 -13.65 -2.01
C SER A 97 -5.77 -14.28 -0.91
N THR A 98 -4.63 -14.89 -1.25
CA THR A 98 -3.70 -15.47 -0.28
C THR A 98 -3.00 -14.39 0.54
N HIS A 99 -2.57 -13.31 -0.10
CA HIS A 99 -1.98 -12.16 0.60
C HIS A 99 -2.99 -11.49 1.53
N TRP A 100 -4.25 -11.33 1.10
CA TRP A 100 -5.31 -10.79 1.93
C TRP A 100 -5.58 -11.65 3.16
N LYS A 101 -5.78 -12.96 2.98
CA LYS A 101 -6.01 -13.92 4.08
C LYS A 101 -4.84 -13.91 5.07
N THR A 102 -3.59 -13.89 4.58
CA THR A 102 -2.39 -13.84 5.42
C THR A 102 -2.35 -12.55 6.24
N PHE A 103 -2.64 -11.41 5.62
CA PHE A 103 -2.66 -10.12 6.29
C PHE A 103 -3.77 -10.02 7.34
N ALA A 104 -4.98 -10.46 7.00
CA ALA A 104 -6.12 -10.48 7.92
C ALA A 104 -5.85 -11.41 9.11
N LYS A 105 -5.33 -12.63 8.89
CA LYS A 105 -4.99 -13.57 9.96
C LYS A 105 -3.94 -13.02 10.93
N ARG A 106 -2.92 -12.31 10.44
CA ARG A 106 -1.88 -11.70 11.29
C ARG A 106 -2.36 -10.52 12.12
N LYS A 107 -3.46 -9.87 11.73
CA LYS A 107 -3.92 -8.60 12.32
C LYS A 107 -5.24 -8.74 13.07
N SER A 108 -6.02 -9.77 12.78
CA SER A 108 -7.19 -10.17 13.53
C SER A 108 -6.76 -10.69 14.90
N SER A 109 -7.26 -10.06 15.97
CA SER A 109 -7.33 -10.68 17.30
C SER A 109 -8.51 -11.65 17.41
N ILE A 110 -9.35 -11.73 16.38
CA ILE A 110 -10.51 -12.61 16.31
C ILE A 110 -10.03 -13.97 15.84
N ASN A 111 -9.94 -14.91 16.78
CA ASN A 111 -9.92 -16.34 16.49
C ASN A 111 -11.30 -16.72 15.97
N PHE A 112 -11.50 -16.72 14.65
CA PHE A 112 -12.66 -17.41 14.10
C PHE A 112 -12.42 -18.91 14.30
N THR A 113 -13.01 -19.46 15.35
CA THR A 113 -13.04 -20.91 15.56
C THR A 113 -13.79 -21.51 14.39
N VAL A 114 -13.08 -22.18 13.50
CA VAL A 114 -13.70 -23.03 12.48
C VAL A 114 -14.23 -24.24 13.24
N SER A 115 -15.53 -24.27 13.52
CA SER A 115 -16.22 -25.50 13.89
C SER A 115 -16.38 -26.32 12.61
N ILE A 116 -15.67 -27.45 12.57
CA ILE A 116 -15.80 -28.50 11.55
C ILE A 116 -16.91 -29.46 12.00
#